data_AF-D2RTD3-F1
#
_entry.id   AF-D2RTD3-F1
#
_cell.length_a   1.000
_cell.length_b   1.000
_cell.length_c   1.000
_cell.angle_alpha   90.00
_cell.angle_beta   90.00
_cell.angle_gamma   90.00
#
_symmetry.space_group_name_H-M   'P 1'
#
loop_
_entity.id
_entity.type
_entity.pdbx_description
1 polymer ?
#
loop_
_entity_poly.entity_id
_entity_poly.type
_entity_poly.pdbx_seq_one_letter_code
_entity_poly.pdbx_strand_id
1 'polypeptide(L)'
;MAKGALATGALTLGTGAFGTATVSAQADQVAVFANNYYPGGNFDVIAPLQTSTTVEILQVDGETVSEISQPDEWSGHIIRYDIGEQAGITTFLFVRGQSLSAGDSGTMGEDASVLSSDLNLIGTALGSSGDTVEEEDTVEEEDTVEENETTGNETTGNETVADMGGD
;
A
#
# COMPACT_ATOMS: atom_id res chain seq x y z
N MET A 1 60.07 -8.31 -13.16
CA MET A 1 58.74 -8.44 -13.79
C MET A 1 57.73 -8.78 -12.71
N ALA A 2 56.89 -7.82 -12.35
CA ALA A 2 55.90 -7.94 -11.27
C ALA A 2 54.76 -8.86 -11.70
N LYS A 3 54.43 -9.86 -10.88
CA LYS A 3 53.20 -10.66 -11.03
C LYS A 3 52.16 -10.08 -10.08
N GLY A 4 51.14 -9.45 -10.67
CA GLY A 4 50.04 -8.82 -9.95
C GLY A 4 49.23 -9.85 -9.16
N ALA A 5 48.87 -9.47 -7.94
CA ALA A 5 47.94 -10.19 -7.10
C ALA A 5 46.53 -10.09 -7.68
N LEU A 6 45.93 -11.24 -7.99
CA LEU A 6 44.50 -11.32 -8.27
C LEU A 6 43.77 -11.23 -6.93
N ALA A 7 43.08 -10.11 -6.72
CA ALA A 7 42.19 -9.94 -5.57
C ALA A 7 40.97 -10.85 -5.76
N THR A 8 41.04 -12.04 -5.16
CA THR A 8 39.88 -12.90 -4.95
C THR A 8 38.93 -12.19 -3.99
N GLY A 9 37.97 -11.46 -4.54
CA GLY A 9 36.87 -10.90 -3.76
C GLY A 9 36.07 -12.06 -3.15
N ALA A 10 36.12 -12.17 -1.83
CA ALA A 10 35.23 -13.04 -1.08
C ALA A 10 33.80 -12.50 -1.24
N LEU A 11 33.00 -13.20 -2.04
CA LEU A 11 31.56 -13.02 -2.10
C LEU A 11 31.01 -13.44 -0.74
N THR A 12 30.76 -12.47 0.14
CA THR A 12 30.11 -12.73 1.42
C THR A 12 28.66 -13.07 1.12
N LEU A 13 28.30 -14.34 1.34
CA LEU A 13 26.93 -14.82 1.30
C LEU A 13 26.26 -14.36 2.59
N GLY A 14 25.85 -13.09 2.61
CA GLY A 14 24.88 -12.60 3.57
C GLY A 14 23.56 -13.29 3.27
N THR A 15 23.19 -14.27 4.10
CA THR A 15 21.85 -14.84 4.19
C THR A 15 20.87 -13.76 4.61
N GLY A 16 20.40 -13.01 3.63
CA GLY A 16 19.16 -12.26 3.60
C GLY A 16 18.66 -12.42 2.16
N ALA A 17 17.60 -13.21 1.98
CA ALA A 17 17.12 -13.63 0.67
C ALA A 17 16.59 -12.45 -0.14
N PHE A 18 17.46 -11.81 -0.92
CA PHE A 18 17.06 -11.02 -2.08
C PHE A 18 17.90 -11.51 -3.23
N GLY A 19 17.30 -12.35 -4.07
CA GLY A 19 17.93 -12.89 -5.25
C GLY A 19 18.47 -11.77 -6.14
N THR A 20 19.52 -12.10 -6.89
CA THR A 20 19.92 -11.40 -8.10
C THR A 20 18.78 -11.45 -9.11
N ALA A 21 17.81 -10.56 -8.96
CA ALA A 21 16.90 -10.15 -9.99
C ALA A 21 17.46 -8.87 -10.61
N THR A 22 18.26 -8.98 -11.66
CA THR A 22 18.26 -7.94 -12.69
C THR A 22 16.98 -8.12 -13.52
N VAL A 23 15.83 -7.97 -12.87
CA VAL A 23 14.60 -7.60 -13.56
C VAL A 23 14.67 -6.10 -13.54
N SER A 24 14.65 -5.46 -14.70
CA SER A 24 14.27 -4.06 -14.77
C SER A 24 12.89 -3.96 -14.11
N ALA A 25 12.88 -3.62 -12.81
CA ALA A 25 11.67 -3.25 -12.11
C ALA A 25 11.17 -2.00 -12.84
N GLN A 26 10.35 -2.20 -13.87
CA GLN A 26 9.54 -1.14 -14.41
C GLN A 26 8.74 -0.66 -13.22
N ALA A 27 9.17 0.46 -12.64
CA ALA A 27 8.62 0.98 -11.41
C ALA A 27 7.10 1.07 -11.59
N ASP A 28 6.39 0.54 -10.61
CA ASP A 28 4.94 0.65 -10.56
C ASP A 28 4.56 2.10 -10.74
N GLN A 29 3.83 2.37 -11.81
CA GLN A 29 3.54 3.73 -12.21
C GLN A 29 2.06 3.86 -12.50
N VAL A 30 1.49 4.94 -11.99
CA VAL A 30 0.10 5.29 -12.20
C VAL A 30 0.03 6.63 -12.89
N ALA A 31 -0.91 6.76 -13.82
CA ALA A 31 -1.18 8.00 -14.53
C ALA A 31 -2.67 8.33 -14.50
N VAL A 32 -2.97 9.62 -14.41
CA VAL A 32 -4.32 10.17 -14.43
C VAL A 32 -4.30 11.50 -15.16
N PHE A 33 -5.44 11.90 -15.73
CA PHE A 33 -5.58 13.21 -16.33
C PHE A 33 -5.34 14.30 -15.29
N ALA A 34 -4.51 15.29 -15.61
CA ALA A 34 -4.13 16.37 -14.71
C ALA A 34 -5.35 17.12 -14.14
N ASN A 35 -6.40 17.28 -14.95
CA ASN A 35 -7.63 17.97 -14.57
C ASN A 35 -8.45 17.19 -13.52
N ASN A 36 -8.21 15.89 -13.38
CA ASN A 36 -8.94 14.98 -12.51
C ASN A 36 -8.04 14.36 -11.44
N TYR A 37 -6.80 14.83 -11.28
CA TYR A 37 -5.91 14.34 -10.24
C TYR A 37 -6.34 14.88 -8.87
N TYR A 38 -6.53 13.97 -7.92
CA TYR A 38 -6.87 14.31 -6.53
C TYR A 38 -5.83 13.71 -5.57
N PRO A 39 -4.85 14.50 -5.09
CA PRO A 39 -3.78 14.01 -4.22
C PRO A 39 -4.33 13.52 -2.88
N GLY A 40 -3.85 12.37 -2.40
CA GLY A 40 -4.35 11.73 -1.17
C GLY A 40 -5.81 11.26 -1.23
N GLY A 41 -6.44 11.32 -2.41
CA GLY A 41 -7.83 10.91 -2.60
C GLY A 41 -7.99 9.40 -2.59
N ASN A 42 -8.96 8.90 -1.83
CA ASN A 42 -9.39 7.51 -1.92
C ASN A 42 -10.22 7.31 -3.19
N PHE A 43 -10.05 6.18 -3.84
CA PHE A 43 -10.80 5.82 -5.03
C PHE A 43 -11.22 4.36 -5.02
N ASP A 44 -12.34 4.09 -5.69
CA ASP A 44 -12.82 2.75 -6.00
C ASP A 44 -12.70 2.49 -7.50
N VAL A 45 -12.24 1.29 -7.86
CA VAL A 45 -12.22 0.81 -9.25
C VAL A 45 -13.61 0.32 -9.62
N ILE A 46 -14.26 1.02 -10.53
CA ILE A 46 -15.61 0.68 -11.00
C ILE A 46 -15.56 -0.44 -12.04
N ALA A 47 -14.68 -0.30 -13.04
CA ALA A 47 -14.56 -1.24 -14.12
C ALA A 47 -13.20 -1.12 -14.83
N PRO A 48 -12.63 -2.22 -15.35
CA PRO A 48 -11.50 -2.16 -16.26
C PRO A 48 -11.95 -1.66 -17.65
N LEU A 49 -11.07 -0.91 -18.32
CA LEU A 49 -11.20 -0.56 -19.73
C LEU A 49 -10.63 -1.66 -20.62
N GLN A 50 -11.11 -1.70 -21.87
CA GLN A 50 -10.50 -2.54 -22.89
C GLN A 50 -9.11 -1.98 -23.25
N THR A 51 -8.13 -2.86 -23.44
CA THR A 51 -6.77 -2.47 -23.82
C THR A 51 -6.74 -1.60 -25.07
N SER A 52 -7.57 -1.89 -26.08
CA SER A 52 -7.67 -1.06 -27.29
C SER A 52 -8.09 0.38 -26.98
N THR A 53 -9.05 0.56 -26.08
CA THR A 53 -9.50 1.88 -25.64
C THR A 53 -8.42 2.60 -24.84
N THR A 54 -7.72 1.89 -23.94
CA THR A 54 -6.59 2.46 -23.20
C THR A 54 -5.50 2.94 -24.15
N VAL A 55 -5.13 2.12 -25.12
CA VAL A 55 -4.11 2.45 -26.12
C VAL A 55 -4.53 3.67 -26.95
N GLU A 56 -5.78 3.74 -27.38
CA GLU A 56 -6.31 4.88 -28.14
C GLU A 56 -6.27 6.18 -27.33
N ILE A 57 -6.55 6.13 -26.02
CA ILE A 57 -6.50 7.30 -25.14
C ILE A 57 -5.06 7.75 -24.87
N LEU A 58 -4.10 6.82 -24.81
CA LEU A 58 -2.68 7.10 -24.57
C LEU A 58 -1.89 7.45 -25.85
N GLN A 59 -2.58 7.68 -26.96
CA GLN A 59 -2.00 8.10 -28.23
C GLN A 59 -2.45 9.51 -28.60
N VAL A 60 -1.59 10.24 -29.30
CA VAL A 60 -1.91 11.53 -29.92
C VAL A 60 -1.87 11.34 -31.43
N ASP A 61 -2.95 11.65 -32.12
CA ASP A 61 -3.05 11.51 -33.58
C ASP A 61 -2.70 10.10 -34.14
N GLY A 62 -2.84 9.06 -33.32
CA GLY A 62 -2.51 7.67 -33.67
C GLY A 62 -1.02 7.31 -33.53
N GLU A 63 -0.21 8.19 -32.95
CA GLU A 63 1.19 7.97 -32.63
C GLU A 63 1.40 7.89 -31.12
N THR A 64 2.43 7.12 -30.70
CA THR A 64 2.83 7.06 -29.29
C THR A 64 3.57 8.32 -28.89
N VAL A 65 3.32 8.81 -27.68
CA VAL A 65 4.09 9.93 -27.12
C VAL A 65 5.44 9.44 -26.60
N SER A 66 6.44 10.33 -26.58
CA SER A 66 7.82 9.95 -26.20
C SER A 66 7.93 9.44 -24.76
N GLU A 67 7.03 9.90 -23.89
CA GLU A 67 6.96 9.52 -22.47
C GLU A 67 6.21 8.20 -22.25
N ILE A 68 5.36 7.80 -23.20
CA ILE A 68 4.54 6.58 -23.17
C ILE A 68 4.81 5.80 -24.46
N SER A 69 6.03 5.31 -24.58
CA SER A 69 6.49 4.58 -25.78
C SER A 69 5.75 3.27 -26.03
N GLN A 70 5.14 2.69 -24.99
CA GLN A 70 4.43 1.41 -25.02
C GLN A 70 3.07 1.54 -24.32
N PRO A 71 2.05 2.08 -25.00
CA PRO A 71 0.73 2.28 -24.40
C PRO A 71 -0.01 0.97 -24.13
N ASP A 72 0.38 -0.14 -24.77
CA ASP A 72 -0.18 -1.48 -24.58
C ASP A 72 0.23 -2.13 -23.25
N GLU A 73 1.31 -1.66 -22.63
CA GLU A 73 1.72 -2.09 -21.29
C GLU A 73 0.87 -1.46 -20.17
N TRP A 74 0.07 -0.44 -20.50
CA TRP A 74 -0.81 0.21 -19.54
C TRP A 74 -2.17 -0.47 -19.53
N SER A 75 -2.64 -0.75 -18.32
CA SER A 75 -4.02 -1.15 -18.09
C SER A 75 -4.82 0.07 -17.67
N GLY A 76 -5.99 0.24 -18.28
CA GLY A 76 -6.87 1.37 -18.02
C GLY A 76 -8.05 0.94 -17.16
N HIS A 77 -8.47 1.81 -16.26
CA HIS A 77 -9.55 1.57 -15.32
C HIS A 77 -10.41 2.81 -15.19
N ILE A 78 -11.70 2.60 -14.96
CA ILE A 78 -12.63 3.64 -14.55
C ILE A 78 -12.65 3.62 -13.04
N ILE A 79 -12.26 4.73 -12.41
CA ILE A 79 -12.27 4.90 -10.97
C ILE A 79 -13.31 5.94 -10.56
N ARG A 80 -13.72 5.89 -9.31
CA ARG A 80 -14.51 6.94 -8.67
C ARG A 80 -13.83 7.37 -7.39
N TYR A 81 -13.51 8.65 -7.27
CA TYR A 81 -13.01 9.21 -6.03
C TYR A 81 -14.10 9.27 -4.96
N ASP A 82 -13.76 8.86 -3.75
CA ASP A 82 -14.55 9.12 -2.56
C ASP A 82 -14.14 10.47 -1.96
N ILE A 83 -14.97 11.49 -2.22
CA ILE A 83 -14.79 12.85 -1.70
C ILE A 83 -15.85 13.20 -0.64
N GLY A 84 -16.53 12.20 -0.07
CA GLY A 84 -17.59 12.41 0.93
C GLY A 84 -18.90 12.98 0.37
N GLU A 85 -19.04 13.07 -0.95
CA GLU A 85 -20.27 13.47 -1.65
C GLU A 85 -21.03 12.24 -2.17
N GLN A 86 -22.37 12.36 -2.30
CA GLN A 86 -23.23 11.25 -2.78
C GLN A 86 -22.91 10.77 -4.20
N ALA A 87 -22.23 11.60 -5.00
CA ALA A 87 -21.69 11.25 -6.30
C ALA A 87 -20.22 11.67 -6.35
N GLY A 88 -19.33 10.71 -6.10
CA GLY A 88 -17.88 10.90 -6.27
C GLY A 88 -17.48 11.27 -7.71
N ILE A 89 -16.24 11.72 -7.91
CA ILE A 89 -15.73 12.09 -9.24
C ILE A 89 -15.30 10.83 -9.99
N THR A 90 -15.94 10.54 -11.13
CA THR A 90 -15.53 9.43 -12.01
C THR A 90 -14.46 9.88 -13.00
N THR A 91 -13.35 9.17 -13.07
CA THR A 91 -12.24 9.45 -13.99
C THR A 91 -11.59 8.16 -14.48
N PHE A 92 -10.65 8.30 -15.41
CA PHE A 92 -9.79 7.22 -15.88
C PHE A 92 -8.49 7.18 -15.10
N LEU A 93 -8.06 5.96 -14.77
CA LEU A 93 -6.80 5.63 -14.15
C LEU A 93 -6.04 4.71 -15.11
N PHE A 94 -4.75 4.98 -15.30
CA PHE A 94 -3.87 4.11 -16.07
C PHE A 94 -2.80 3.58 -15.14
N VAL A 95 -2.59 2.27 -15.12
CA VAL A 95 -1.58 1.63 -14.27
C VAL A 95 -0.68 0.73 -15.09
N ARG A 96 0.63 0.80 -14.80
CA ARG A 96 1.68 -0.02 -15.40
C ARG A 96 2.42 -0.76 -14.29
N GLY A 97 2.66 -2.06 -14.50
CA GLY A 97 3.33 -2.93 -13.52
C GLY A 97 2.40 -3.48 -12.43
N GLN A 98 1.27 -2.81 -12.18
CA GLN A 98 0.26 -3.23 -11.22
C GLN A 98 -1.02 -3.73 -11.91
N SER A 99 -1.72 -4.65 -11.25
CA SER A 99 -3.02 -5.16 -11.70
C SER A 99 -4.10 -4.71 -10.73
N LEU A 100 -5.06 -3.93 -11.23
CA LEU A 100 -6.26 -3.54 -10.49
C LEU A 100 -7.49 -4.23 -11.09
N SER A 101 -8.43 -4.60 -10.24
CA SER A 101 -9.69 -5.26 -10.57
C SER A 101 -10.88 -4.39 -10.18
N ALA A 102 -12.03 -4.64 -10.82
CA ALA A 102 -13.27 -3.98 -10.42
C ALA A 102 -13.62 -4.35 -8.97
N GLY A 103 -13.94 -3.36 -8.16
CA GLY A 103 -14.18 -3.50 -6.72
C GLY A 103 -12.95 -3.26 -5.86
N ASP A 104 -11.75 -3.15 -6.44
CA ASP A 104 -10.56 -2.77 -5.69
C ASP A 104 -10.64 -1.29 -5.28
N SER A 105 -10.03 -0.94 -4.16
CA SER A 105 -9.90 0.43 -3.70
C SER A 105 -8.44 0.76 -3.41
N GLY A 106 -8.13 2.05 -3.44
CA GLY A 106 -6.78 2.53 -3.16
C GLY A 106 -6.76 4.03 -2.88
N THR A 107 -5.57 4.53 -2.56
CA THR A 107 -5.34 5.96 -2.31
C THR A 107 -4.37 6.50 -3.34
N MET A 108 -4.68 7.67 -3.92
CA MET A 108 -3.74 8.37 -4.79
C MET A 108 -2.56 8.92 -3.99
N GLY A 109 -1.35 8.74 -4.51
CA GLY A 109 -0.16 9.37 -3.96
C GLY A 109 -0.30 10.89 -3.92
N GLU A 110 0.34 11.51 -2.94
CA GLU A 110 0.38 12.97 -2.77
C GLU A 110 1.43 13.63 -3.69
N ASP A 111 2.44 12.86 -4.07
CA ASP A 111 3.51 13.28 -4.96
C ASP A 111 3.17 12.95 -6.41
N ALA A 112 2.96 14.00 -7.21
CA ALA A 112 2.65 13.92 -8.62
C ALA A 112 3.72 14.62 -9.47
N SER A 113 4.01 14.05 -10.64
CA SER A 113 4.91 14.63 -11.64
C SER A 113 4.23 14.64 -13.01
N VAL A 114 4.49 15.66 -13.82
CA VAL A 114 3.94 15.71 -15.19
C VAL A 114 4.51 14.52 -15.97
N LEU A 115 3.62 13.65 -16.45
CA LEU A 115 4.00 12.49 -17.26
C LEU A 115 4.04 12.85 -18.73
N SER A 116 2.97 13.45 -19.24
CA SER A 116 2.91 13.94 -20.62
C SER A 116 2.05 15.18 -20.67
N SER A 117 2.62 16.29 -21.15
CA SER A 117 1.86 17.53 -21.33
C SER A 117 0.92 17.44 -22.53
N ASP A 118 1.30 16.70 -23.57
CA ASP A 118 0.49 16.52 -24.78
C ASP A 118 -0.80 15.76 -24.50
N LEU A 119 -0.74 14.74 -23.64
CA LEU A 119 -1.92 13.96 -23.21
C LEU A 119 -2.58 14.52 -21.95
N ASN A 120 -2.04 15.59 -21.36
CA ASN A 120 -2.47 16.14 -20.09
C ASN A 120 -2.49 15.09 -18.96
N LEU A 121 -1.44 14.30 -18.87
CA LEU A 121 -1.29 13.22 -17.88
C LEU A 121 -0.28 13.58 -16.81
N ILE A 122 -0.62 13.25 -15.57
CA ILE A 122 0.24 13.30 -14.41
C ILE A 122 0.52 11.87 -13.96
N GLY A 123 1.79 11.59 -13.69
CA GLY A 123 2.27 10.35 -13.08
C GLY A 123 2.35 10.48 -11.56
N THR A 124 1.89 9.47 -10.85
CA THR A 124 1.95 9.34 -9.39
C THR A 124 2.21 7.89 -9.01
N ALA A 125 2.51 7.65 -7.74
CA ALA A 125 2.38 6.32 -7.13
C ALA A 125 0.97 6.15 -6.53
N LEU A 126 0.57 4.91 -6.28
CA LEU A 126 -0.52 4.63 -5.34
C LEU A 126 0.05 4.66 -3.93
N GLY A 127 -0.67 5.29 -3.01
CA GLY A 127 -0.44 5.10 -1.58
C GLY A 127 -0.73 3.65 -1.25
N SER A 128 0.19 3.00 -0.54
CA SER A 128 -0.12 1.72 0.10
C SER A 128 -1.21 2.01 1.14
N SER A 129 -2.46 1.64 0.85
CA SER A 129 -3.48 1.60 1.89
C SER A 129 -2.99 0.57 2.91
N GLY A 130 -2.50 1.06 4.05
CA GLY A 130 -1.68 0.31 4.97
C GLY A 130 -2.26 -1.06 5.33
N ASP A 131 -1.61 -2.12 4.87
CA ASP A 131 -1.36 -3.30 5.71
C ASP A 131 -0.09 -3.02 6.52
N THR A 132 -0.13 -1.96 7.33
CA THR A 132 0.69 -1.94 8.54
C THR A 132 -0.12 -2.76 9.52
N VAL A 133 0.12 -4.08 9.52
CA VAL A 133 -0.01 -4.82 10.77
C VAL A 133 0.89 -4.09 11.76
N GLU A 134 0.26 -3.24 12.58
CA GLU A 134 0.84 -2.83 13.85
C GLU A 134 1.16 -4.15 14.54
N GLU A 135 2.45 -4.51 14.57
CA GLU A 135 2.91 -5.62 15.39
C GLU A 135 2.53 -5.22 16.81
N GLU A 136 1.48 -5.86 17.34
CA GLU A 136 1.10 -5.65 18.73
C GLU A 136 2.32 -6.02 19.56
N ASP A 137 2.91 -4.97 20.15
CA ASP A 137 4.04 -4.98 21.04
C ASP A 137 3.71 -5.92 22.21
N THR A 138 4.06 -7.20 22.08
CA THR A 138 4.01 -8.15 23.18
C THR A 138 5.10 -7.73 24.15
N VAL A 139 4.71 -6.87 25.10
CA VAL A 139 5.52 -6.55 26.28
C VAL A 139 5.80 -7.84 27.05
N GLU A 140 7.06 -8.28 26.93
CA GLU A 140 7.71 -9.26 27.79
C GLU A 140 7.78 -8.68 29.22
N GLU A 141 6.80 -8.99 30.05
CA GLU A 141 6.86 -8.73 31.50
C GLU A 141 7.62 -9.89 32.18
N GLU A 142 8.94 -9.85 32.12
CA GLU A 142 9.78 -10.52 33.11
C GLU A 142 9.91 -9.59 34.33
N ASP A 143 9.19 -9.88 35.42
CA ASP A 143 9.67 -9.42 36.73
C ASP A 143 9.51 -10.48 37.82
N THR A 144 10.68 -10.80 38.35
CA THR A 144 11.02 -11.64 39.49
C THR A 144 10.49 -11.06 40.80
N VAL A 145 9.84 -11.89 41.64
CA VAL A 145 9.83 -11.67 43.09
C VAL A 145 9.99 -13.00 43.83
N GLU A 146 11.19 -13.20 44.37
CA GLU A 146 11.52 -14.16 45.42
C GLU A 146 11.22 -13.55 46.82
N GLU A 147 11.06 -14.45 47.79
CA GLU A 147 11.03 -14.23 49.26
C GLU A 147 9.76 -13.61 49.89
N ASN A 148 9.29 -13.93 51.10
CA ASN A 148 9.47 -15.00 52.09
C ASN A 148 8.50 -14.65 53.26
N GLU A 149 7.89 -15.67 53.87
CA GLU A 149 7.41 -15.77 55.28
C GLU A 149 6.31 -14.84 55.92
N THR A 150 5.21 -15.51 56.28
CA THR A 150 4.70 -15.76 57.67
C THR A 150 3.85 -14.74 58.45
N THR A 151 2.75 -15.30 59.04
CA THR A 151 1.86 -14.82 60.15
C THR A 151 0.92 -13.66 59.85
N GLY A 152 -0.33 -13.57 60.30
CA GLY A 152 -1.21 -14.25 61.26
C GLY A 152 -2.35 -13.23 61.52
N ASN A 153 -3.63 -13.60 61.52
CA ASN A 153 -4.45 -13.95 62.70
C ASN A 153 -5.76 -13.13 62.69
N GLU A 154 -6.89 -13.85 62.62
CA GLU A 154 -8.22 -13.66 63.24
C GLU A 154 -8.97 -12.30 63.35
N THR A 155 -10.30 -12.45 63.34
CA THR A 155 -11.30 -11.80 64.23
C THR A 155 -12.31 -10.83 63.57
N THR A 156 -13.48 -11.41 63.26
CA THR A 156 -14.83 -11.02 63.75
C THR A 156 -15.64 -9.92 63.07
N GLY A 157 -16.79 -10.35 62.53
CA GLY A 157 -18.11 -9.87 62.95
C GLY A 157 -18.79 -8.84 62.05
N ASN A 158 -19.88 -9.24 61.39
CA ASN A 158 -21.22 -8.80 61.81
C ASN A 158 -22.32 -9.66 61.12
N GLU A 159 -23.15 -10.29 61.95
CA GLU A 159 -24.52 -10.75 61.63
C GLU A 159 -25.37 -9.47 61.33
N THR A 160 -26.58 -9.42 60.74
CA THR A 160 -27.80 -10.22 60.85
C THR A 160 -28.86 -9.65 59.87
N VAL A 161 -29.69 -10.55 59.30
CA VAL A 161 -31.14 -10.48 58.90
C VAL A 161 -31.74 -9.45 57.93
N ALA A 162 -32.43 -10.00 56.91
CA ALA A 162 -33.87 -9.92 56.57
C ALA A 162 -33.98 -10.06 55.02
N ASP A 163 -34.92 -10.72 54.34
CA ASP A 163 -36.34 -10.96 54.58
C ASP A 163 -36.91 -11.88 53.45
N MET A 164 -37.93 -12.68 53.76
CA MET A 164 -39.01 -13.36 52.95
C MET A 164 -38.83 -13.55 51.41
N GLY A 165 -39.08 -14.69 50.74
CA GLY A 165 -40.00 -15.82 50.94
C GLY A 165 -40.85 -16.06 49.66
N GLY A 166 -40.96 -17.31 49.16
CA GLY A 166 -42.05 -17.79 48.28
C GLY A 166 -41.66 -18.32 46.88
N ASP A 167 -41.56 -19.64 46.70
CA ASP A 167 -42.63 -20.57 46.21
C ASP A 167 -42.20 -22.02 46.53
#